data_AF-A0A847LI42-F1
#
_entry.id   AF-A0A847LI42-F1
#
_cell.length_a   1.000
_cell.length_b   1.000
_cell.length_c   1.000
_cell.angle_alpha   90.00
_cell.angle_beta   90.00
_cell.angle_gamma   90.00
#
_symmetry.space_group_name_H-M   'P 1'
#
loop_
_entity.id
_entity.type
_entity.pdbx_description
1 polymer ?
#
loop_
_entity_poly.entity_id
_entity_poly.type
_entity_poly.pdbx_seq_one_letter_code
_entity_poly.pdbx_strand_id
1 'polypeptide(L)'
;MGSLILYSTVAGIAISIPMGPVGVLILAHGMRSGFAAGVAAVWALIAGELGYILLFSFGLSGWLFEVPWVRYPFFLAGGLLMVGLGGKAILGSRFPTTAAPALTPVATLAAGAPASDFAAVPASAPAPVAVPTSAAASPVSGTAPLPTGAGPGALVSAGPISLVAARADPAAPVPEAPPSPGDPPAPSPQPIGRVFGEVFLVTVSNPAVLIVFAGVVASAERALGAAFVRDHHLLVLTFVEVGTLLWFVPLLAVALRWRDAVLVRGQRWLDLGSGLLLVGLGLWVTAGELGRLLA
;
A
#
# COMPACT_ATOMS: atom_id res chain seq x y z
N MET A 1 29.80 11.28 1.29
CA MET A 1 28.49 11.74 1.80
C MET A 1 27.50 12.08 0.69
N GLY A 2 27.80 13.01 -0.24
CA GLY A 2 26.85 13.42 -1.28
C GLY A 2 26.28 12.28 -2.15
N SER A 3 27.13 11.31 -2.54
CA SER A 3 26.70 10.12 -3.29
C SER A 3 25.73 9.23 -2.52
N LEU A 4 25.89 9.09 -1.21
CA LEU A 4 25.01 8.31 -0.35
C LEU A 4 23.65 8.96 -0.18
N ILE A 5 23.63 10.27 0.04
CA ILE A 5 22.40 11.06 0.14
C ILE A 5 21.60 10.95 -1.16
N LEU A 6 22.26 11.17 -2.30
CA LEU A 6 21.62 11.07 -3.61
C LEU A 6 21.10 9.65 -3.87
N TYR A 7 21.93 8.63 -3.64
CA TYR A 7 21.54 7.22 -3.84
C TYR A 7 20.31 6.86 -2.99
N SER A 8 20.33 7.20 -1.70
CA SER A 8 19.27 6.85 -0.76
C SER A 8 17.98 7.59 -1.07
N THR A 9 18.06 8.86 -1.44
CA THR A 9 16.89 9.65 -1.88
C THR A 9 16.29 9.07 -3.15
N VAL A 10 17.11 8.71 -4.14
CA VAL A 10 16.64 8.08 -5.38
C VAL A 10 16.04 6.71 -5.11
N ALA A 11 16.63 5.92 -4.20
CA ALA A 11 16.09 4.64 -3.77
C ALA A 11 14.71 4.80 -3.10
N GLY A 12 14.53 5.79 -2.23
CA GLY A 12 13.23 6.09 -1.61
C GLY A 12 12.16 6.50 -2.61
N ILE A 13 12.51 7.35 -3.58
CA ILE A 13 11.62 7.68 -4.69
C ILE A 13 11.26 6.40 -5.45
N ALA A 14 12.26 5.63 -5.87
CA ALA A 14 12.13 4.41 -6.67
C ALA A 14 11.16 3.39 -6.06
N ILE A 15 11.23 3.18 -4.74
CA ILE A 15 10.42 2.21 -4.01
C ILE A 15 9.00 2.72 -3.76
N SER A 16 8.81 4.04 -3.80
CA SER A 16 7.51 4.68 -3.62
C SER A 16 6.71 4.84 -4.92
N ILE A 17 7.35 4.73 -6.09
CA ILE A 17 6.68 4.77 -7.40
C ILE A 17 5.56 3.71 -7.57
N PRO A 18 5.74 2.43 -7.18
CA PRO A 18 4.68 1.44 -7.29
C PRO A 18 3.58 1.77 -6.31
N MET A 19 2.40 2.08 -6.84
CA MET A 19 1.25 2.46 -6.04
C MET A 19 0.60 1.21 -5.44
N GLY A 20 1.23 0.70 -4.38
CA GLY A 20 0.66 -0.35 -3.54
C GLY A 20 -0.60 0.11 -2.81
N PRO A 21 -1.22 -0.76 -1.99
CA PRO A 21 -2.42 -0.42 -1.22
C PRO A 21 -2.29 0.87 -0.41
N VAL A 22 -1.10 1.12 0.17
CA VAL A 22 -0.84 2.34 0.95
C VAL A 22 -0.79 3.59 0.08
N GLY A 23 -0.11 3.55 -1.07
CA GLY A 23 -0.08 4.68 -2.01
C GLY A 23 -1.46 5.05 -2.54
N VAL A 24 -2.30 4.04 -2.80
CA VAL A 24 -3.72 4.24 -3.17
C VAL A 24 -4.51 4.85 -2.00
N LEU A 25 -4.28 4.40 -0.77
CA LEU A 25 -4.92 4.99 0.42
C LEU A 25 -4.51 6.44 0.62
N ILE A 26 -3.24 6.79 0.45
CA ILE A 26 -2.76 8.19 0.54
C ILE A 26 -3.50 9.08 -0.46
N LEU A 27 -3.56 8.67 -1.73
CA LEU A 27 -4.29 9.41 -2.75
C LEU A 27 -5.80 9.47 -2.47
N ALA A 28 -6.40 8.36 -2.03
CA ALA A 28 -7.82 8.30 -1.70
C ALA A 28 -8.18 9.28 -0.57
N HIS A 29 -7.35 9.36 0.48
CA HIS A 29 -7.52 10.35 1.55
C HIS A 29 -7.35 11.78 1.05
N GLY A 30 -6.36 12.01 0.19
CA GLY A 30 -6.18 13.26 -0.53
C GLY A 30 -7.42 13.72 -1.27
N MET A 31 -7.98 12.84 -2.11
CA MET A 31 -9.13 13.15 -2.95
C MET A 31 -10.43 13.30 -2.15
N ARG A 32 -10.60 12.52 -1.08
CA ARG A 32 -11.83 12.54 -0.26
C ARG A 32 -11.87 13.66 0.77
N SER A 33 -10.73 13.96 1.39
CA SER A 33 -10.65 14.86 2.55
C SER A 33 -9.67 16.03 2.35
N GLY A 34 -9.14 16.20 1.13
CA GLY A 34 -8.28 17.31 0.74
C GLY A 34 -6.77 17.04 0.93
N PHE A 35 -5.96 17.99 0.47
CA PHE A 35 -4.49 17.89 0.47
C PHE A 35 -3.91 17.62 1.86
N ALA A 36 -4.41 18.29 2.91
CA ALA A 36 -3.92 18.11 4.28
C ALA A 36 -4.11 16.67 4.79
N ALA A 37 -5.23 16.02 4.44
CA ALA A 37 -5.47 14.63 4.81
C ALA A 37 -4.52 13.67 4.08
N GLY A 38 -4.23 13.93 2.80
CA GLY A 38 -3.22 13.16 2.06
C GLY A 38 -1.81 13.36 2.63
N VAL A 39 -1.42 14.58 2.99
CA VAL A 39 -0.12 14.84 3.64
C VAL A 39 -0.04 14.16 5.00
N ALA A 40 -1.11 14.17 5.79
CA ALA A 40 -1.17 13.44 7.05
C ALA A 40 -1.02 11.91 6.86
N ALA A 41 -1.60 11.35 5.79
CA ALA A 41 -1.41 9.96 5.42
C ALA A 41 0.06 9.65 5.06
N VAL A 42 0.76 10.55 4.35
CA VAL A 42 2.20 10.39 4.07
C VAL A 42 3.03 10.41 5.36
N TRP A 43 2.75 11.33 6.28
CA TRP A 43 3.42 11.35 7.57
C TRP A 43 3.16 10.09 8.40
N ALA A 44 1.95 9.53 8.32
CA ALA A 44 1.61 8.27 8.97
C ALA A 44 2.37 7.07 8.40
N LEU A 45 2.54 7.03 7.07
CA LEU A 45 3.40 6.04 6.40
C LEU A 45 4.82 6.12 6.97
N ILE A 46 5.45 7.30 6.92
CA ILE A 46 6.83 7.50 7.37
C ILE A 46 6.97 7.20 8.87
N ALA A 47 6.00 7.58 9.69
CA ALA A 47 6.03 7.26 11.12
C ALA A 47 5.98 5.75 11.36
N GLY A 48 5.23 5.00 10.56
CA GLY A 48 5.21 3.55 10.60
C GLY A 48 6.54 2.93 10.16
N GLU A 49 7.13 3.46 9.08
CA GLU A 49 8.43 3.03 8.57
C GLU A 49 9.57 3.33 9.56
N LEU A 50 9.52 4.48 10.23
CA LEU A 50 10.47 4.85 11.27
C LEU A 50 10.47 3.87 12.45
N GLY A 51 9.32 3.27 12.78
CA GLY A 51 9.23 2.19 13.75
C GLY A 51 10.10 0.97 13.36
N TYR A 52 10.08 0.59 12.09
CA TYR A 52 10.95 -0.47 11.57
C TYR A 52 12.41 -0.05 11.51
N ILE A 53 12.70 1.19 11.16
CA ILE A 53 14.07 1.74 11.17
C ILE A 53 14.64 1.66 12.58
N LEU A 54 13.88 2.05 13.61
CA LEU A 54 14.32 1.95 15.00
C LEU A 54 14.55 0.49 15.41
N LEU A 55 13.62 -0.42 15.07
CA LEU A 55 13.77 -1.84 15.34
C LEU A 55 15.02 -2.42 14.64
N PHE A 56 15.26 -2.02 13.40
CA PHE A 56 16.43 -2.42 12.63
C PHE A 56 17.70 -1.88 13.26
N SER A 57 17.77 -0.58 13.55
CA SER A 57 18.96 0.08 14.08
C SER A 57 19.33 -0.37 15.49
N PHE A 58 18.37 -0.49 16.40
CA PHE A 58 18.64 -0.79 17.82
C PHE A 58 18.58 -2.27 18.20
N GLY A 59 18.01 -3.13 17.35
CA GLY A 59 17.86 -4.56 17.65
C GLY A 59 18.47 -5.47 16.60
N LEU A 60 18.06 -5.28 15.35
CA LEU A 60 18.32 -6.28 14.31
C LEU A 60 19.69 -6.11 13.63
N SER A 61 20.23 -4.90 13.56
CA SER A 61 21.44 -4.55 12.81
C SER A 61 22.65 -5.38 13.24
N GLY A 62 22.93 -5.49 14.54
CA GLY A 62 24.03 -6.32 15.06
C GLY A 62 23.91 -7.77 14.60
N TRP A 63 22.72 -8.36 14.74
CA TRP A 63 22.48 -9.76 14.34
C TRP A 63 22.58 -9.95 12.81
N LEU A 64 22.03 -9.02 12.03
CA LEU A 64 22.01 -9.10 10.57
C LEU A 64 23.37 -8.82 9.93
N PHE A 65 24.24 -8.04 10.58
CA PHE A 65 25.58 -7.75 10.07
C PHE A 65 26.64 -8.73 10.55
N GLU A 66 26.48 -9.33 11.74
CA GLU A 66 27.50 -10.22 12.32
C GLU A 66 27.27 -11.70 12.04
N VAL A 67 26.05 -12.10 11.68
CA VAL A 67 25.67 -13.51 11.54
C VAL A 67 25.36 -13.84 10.07
N PRO A 68 26.31 -14.41 9.31
CA PRO A 68 26.15 -14.63 7.87
C PRO A 68 24.93 -15.50 7.51
N TRP A 69 24.64 -16.52 8.32
CA TRP A 69 23.50 -17.43 8.08
C TRP A 69 22.13 -16.76 8.24
N VAL A 70 22.05 -15.62 8.93
CA VAL A 70 20.84 -14.78 9.02
C VAL A 70 20.83 -13.77 7.87
N ARG A 71 21.99 -13.15 7.61
CA ARG A 71 22.17 -12.09 6.62
C ARG A 71 21.74 -12.53 5.23
N TYR A 72 22.29 -13.63 4.74
CA TYR A 72 22.06 -14.09 3.37
C TYR A 72 20.59 -14.41 3.08
N PRO A 73 19.87 -15.23 3.87
CA PRO A 73 18.47 -15.50 3.58
C PRO A 73 17.61 -14.24 3.69
N PHE A 74 17.93 -13.30 4.58
CA PHE A 74 17.17 -12.06 4.72
C PHE A 74 17.33 -11.12 3.52
N PHE A 75 18.56 -10.94 3.02
CA PHE A 75 18.81 -10.12 1.84
C PHE A 75 18.33 -10.79 0.55
N LEU A 76 18.44 -12.12 0.47
CA LEU A 76 17.89 -12.88 -0.64
C LEU A 76 16.36 -12.80 -0.65
N ALA A 77 15.71 -12.92 0.51
CA ALA A 77 14.27 -12.70 0.65
C ALA A 77 13.88 -11.27 0.24
N GLY A 78 14.67 -10.26 0.62
CA GLY A 78 14.54 -8.87 0.18
C GLY A 78 14.53 -8.71 -1.34
N GLY A 79 15.57 -9.25 -1.99
CA GLY A 79 15.70 -9.21 -3.44
C GLY A 79 14.57 -9.95 -4.16
N LEU A 80 14.25 -11.17 -3.72
CA LEU A 80 13.17 -11.99 -4.29
C LEU A 80 11.79 -11.34 -4.11
N LEU A 81 11.53 -10.74 -2.95
CA LEU A 81 10.30 -10.01 -2.68
C LEU A 81 10.16 -8.81 -3.62
N MET A 82 11.23 -8.04 -3.85
CA MET A 82 11.22 -6.94 -4.82
C MET A 82 10.92 -7.42 -6.25
N VAL A 83 11.50 -8.54 -6.67
CA VAL A 83 11.15 -9.15 -7.97
C VAL A 83 9.67 -9.55 -8.02
N GLY A 84 9.14 -10.17 -6.97
CA GLY A 84 7.74 -10.57 -6.89
C GLY A 84 6.78 -9.39 -6.92
N LEU A 85 7.05 -8.34 -6.13
CA LEU A 85 6.25 -7.12 -6.09
C LEU A 85 6.32 -6.35 -7.40
N GLY A 86 7.51 -6.24 -7.99
CA GLY A 86 7.69 -5.57 -9.28
C GLY A 86 7.01 -6.32 -10.42
N GLY A 87 7.12 -7.66 -10.43
CA GLY A 87 6.37 -8.52 -11.35
C GLY A 87 4.87 -8.34 -11.20
N LYS A 88 4.35 -8.37 -9.96
CA LYS A 88 2.93 -8.12 -9.69
C LYS A 88 2.48 -6.74 -10.18
N ALA A 89 3.29 -5.70 -10.06
CA ALA A 89 2.98 -4.37 -10.58
C ALA A 89 2.90 -4.35 -12.12
N ILE A 90 3.82 -5.04 -12.81
CA ILE A 90 3.81 -5.16 -14.28
C ILE A 90 2.58 -5.95 -14.77
N LEU A 91 2.31 -7.10 -14.13
CA LEU A 91 1.27 -8.06 -14.52
C LEU A 91 -0.15 -7.65 -14.08
N GLY A 92 -0.27 -6.97 -12.94
CA GLY A 92 -1.52 -6.71 -12.22
C GLY A 92 -2.16 -5.35 -12.50
N SER A 93 -1.80 -4.68 -13.60
CA SER A 93 -2.24 -3.32 -13.98
C SER A 93 -3.74 -3.19 -14.34
N ARG A 94 -4.62 -3.81 -13.55
CA ARG A 94 -6.08 -3.68 -13.62
C ARG A 94 -6.64 -3.42 -12.22
N PHE A 95 -6.66 -2.16 -11.80
CA PHE A 95 -7.65 -1.76 -10.80
C PHE A 95 -9.03 -1.77 -11.49
N PRO A 96 -10.05 -2.39 -10.90
CA PRO A 96 -11.42 -2.12 -11.29
C PRO A 96 -11.66 -0.63 -11.05
N THR A 97 -11.95 0.13 -12.11
CA THR A 97 -12.43 1.52 -12.02
C THR A 97 -13.83 1.61 -11.36
N THR A 98 -14.37 0.49 -10.89
CA THR A 98 -15.71 0.43 -10.33
C THR A 98 -15.68 0.88 -8.87
N ALA A 99 -16.29 2.05 -8.63
CA ALA A 99 -16.80 2.57 -7.36
C ALA A 99 -16.01 2.19 -6.10
N ALA A 100 -15.37 3.20 -5.48
CA ALA A 100 -14.72 3.11 -4.17
C ALA A 100 -15.41 2.04 -3.30
N PRO A 101 -14.75 0.89 -3.01
CA PRO A 101 -15.34 -0.12 -2.16
C PRO A 101 -15.73 0.61 -0.88
N ALA A 102 -17.00 0.52 -0.52
CA ALA A 102 -17.47 0.96 0.78
C ALA A 102 -16.57 0.25 1.80
N LEU A 103 -15.58 0.99 2.32
CA LEU A 103 -14.66 0.50 3.32
C LEU A 103 -15.55 0.11 4.49
N THR A 104 -15.82 -1.19 4.65
CA THR A 104 -16.40 -1.71 5.87
C THR A 104 -15.41 -1.29 6.96
N PRO A 105 -15.80 -0.41 7.88
CA PRO A 105 -14.84 0.15 8.82
C PRO A 105 -14.27 -1.00 9.65
N VAL A 106 -12.97 -1.27 9.49
CA VAL A 106 -12.23 -2.16 10.39
C VAL A 106 -12.28 -1.61 11.84
N ALA A 107 -12.65 -0.34 12.01
CA ALA A 107 -12.94 0.29 13.29
C ALA A 107 -14.09 -0.36 14.10
N THR A 108 -14.97 -1.17 13.51
CA THR A 108 -16.01 -1.87 14.30
C THR A 108 -15.45 -2.98 15.20
N LEU A 109 -14.21 -3.43 14.96
CA LEU A 109 -13.50 -4.35 15.87
C LEU A 109 -12.74 -3.63 16.99
N ALA A 110 -12.50 -2.32 16.87
CA ALA A 110 -11.79 -1.52 17.89
C ALA A 110 -12.71 -0.59 18.70
N ALA A 111 -13.90 -0.26 18.20
CA ALA A 111 -14.84 0.67 18.85
C ALA A 111 -15.76 -0.01 19.89
N GLY A 112 -15.58 -1.30 20.18
CA GLY A 112 -16.41 -2.05 21.13
C GLY A 112 -16.00 -1.98 22.60
N ALA A 113 -14.84 -1.42 22.94
CA ALA A 113 -14.37 -1.33 24.32
C ALA A 113 -14.33 0.13 24.79
N PRO A 114 -15.18 0.56 25.74
CA PRO A 114 -15.06 1.88 26.34
C PRO A 114 -13.72 2.01 27.07
N ALA A 115 -13.06 3.15 26.90
CA ALA A 115 -11.74 3.46 27.48
C ALA A 115 -11.70 3.49 29.02
N SER A 116 -12.82 3.24 29.70
CA SER A 116 -12.93 3.16 31.16
C SER A 116 -12.52 1.81 31.75
N ASP A 117 -12.44 0.74 30.95
CA ASP A 117 -12.24 -0.62 31.47
C ASP A 117 -10.76 -1.03 31.63
N PHE A 118 -9.82 -0.13 31.33
CA PHE A 118 -8.37 -0.38 31.52
C PHE A 118 -7.84 0.07 32.89
N ALA A 119 -8.67 0.65 33.75
CA ALA A 119 -8.29 0.97 35.12
C ALA A 119 -8.63 -0.22 36.05
N ALA A 120 -7.60 -0.90 36.53
CA ALA A 120 -7.61 -2.00 37.50
C ALA A 120 -7.77 -3.42 36.94
N VAL A 121 -6.70 -3.94 36.34
CA VAL A 121 -6.41 -5.38 36.38
C VAL A 121 -5.54 -5.64 37.63
N PRO A 122 -6.08 -6.23 38.72
CA PRO A 122 -5.24 -6.66 39.84
C PRO A 122 -4.37 -7.84 39.41
N ALA A 123 -3.06 -7.74 39.68
CA ALA A 123 -2.08 -8.78 39.45
C ALA A 123 -2.42 -10.04 40.24
N SER A 124 -3.13 -10.98 39.60
CA SER A 124 -3.38 -12.32 40.13
C SER A 124 -2.77 -13.31 39.15
N ALA A 125 -1.79 -14.09 39.63
CA ALA A 125 -1.07 -15.08 38.83
C ALA A 125 -2.03 -16.10 38.21
N PRO A 126 -1.86 -16.50 36.94
CA PRO A 126 -2.71 -17.51 36.33
C PRO A 126 -2.36 -18.91 36.85
N ALA A 127 -3.36 -19.58 37.44
CA ALA A 127 -3.34 -21.02 37.66
C ALA A 127 -3.36 -21.78 36.32
N PRO A 128 -2.78 -22.98 36.24
CA PRO A 128 -2.71 -23.74 34.99
C PRO A 128 -4.10 -24.23 34.56
N VAL A 129 -4.56 -23.76 33.40
CA VAL A 129 -5.81 -24.21 32.78
C VAL A 129 -5.53 -25.46 31.94
N ALA A 130 -6.26 -26.53 32.26
CA ALA A 130 -6.24 -27.81 31.56
C ALA A 130 -6.82 -27.68 30.14
N VAL A 131 -6.17 -28.34 29.18
CA VAL A 131 -6.57 -28.43 27.77
C VAL A 131 -7.70 -29.47 27.63
N PRO A 132 -8.90 -29.12 27.14
CA PRO A 132 -9.84 -30.12 26.66
C PRO A 132 -9.50 -30.48 25.22
N THR A 133 -9.11 -31.74 25.01
CA THR A 133 -9.12 -32.42 23.71
C THR A 133 -10.56 -32.51 23.20
N SER A 134 -10.86 -31.89 22.06
CA SER A 134 -12.14 -32.08 21.36
C SER A 134 -11.92 -32.77 20.02
N ALA A 135 -12.70 -33.83 19.87
CA ALA A 135 -12.73 -34.79 18.79
C ALA A 135 -13.54 -34.31 17.56
N ALA A 136 -13.43 -35.11 16.51
CA ALA A 136 -14.01 -34.97 15.19
C ALA A 136 -15.55 -35.05 15.10
N ALA A 137 -16.12 -34.39 14.07
CA ALA A 137 -17.35 -34.76 13.34
C ALA A 137 -17.48 -33.84 12.10
N SER A 138 -17.26 -34.33 10.87
CA SER A 138 -18.23 -34.90 9.90
C SER A 138 -18.85 -33.87 8.94
N PRO A 139 -18.93 -34.17 7.61
CA PRO A 139 -19.34 -33.21 6.58
C PRO A 139 -20.85 -33.25 6.29
N VAL A 140 -21.43 -32.07 6.02
CA VAL A 140 -22.81 -31.92 5.53
C VAL A 140 -22.81 -31.74 4.02
N SER A 141 -23.40 -32.71 3.32
CA SER A 141 -23.78 -32.63 1.91
C SER A 141 -25.10 -31.85 1.76
N GLY A 142 -25.14 -30.90 0.82
CA GLY A 142 -26.34 -30.16 0.47
C GLY A 142 -26.32 -29.73 -1.00
N THR A 143 -26.95 -30.54 -1.84
CA THR A 143 -27.24 -30.31 -3.26
C THR A 143 -28.38 -29.31 -3.42
N ALA A 144 -28.16 -28.23 -4.17
CA ALA A 144 -29.22 -27.32 -4.63
C ALA A 144 -29.44 -27.47 -6.15
N PRO A 145 -30.69 -27.39 -6.67
CA PRO A 145 -30.99 -27.66 -8.07
C PRO A 145 -30.87 -26.41 -8.97
N LEU A 146 -30.50 -26.64 -10.22
CA LEU A 146 -30.57 -25.69 -11.34
C LEU A 146 -32.04 -25.36 -11.71
N PRO A 147 -32.34 -24.12 -12.11
CA PRO A 147 -33.52 -23.82 -12.92
C PRO A 147 -33.20 -23.86 -14.42
N THR A 148 -33.94 -24.72 -15.13
CA THR A 148 -34.03 -24.83 -16.58
C THR A 148 -35.08 -23.86 -17.16
N GLY A 149 -34.73 -23.20 -18.28
CA GLY A 149 -35.62 -23.05 -19.44
C GLY A 149 -36.53 -21.81 -19.55
N ALA A 150 -36.20 -20.94 -20.52
CA ALA A 150 -37.10 -20.17 -21.41
C ALA A 150 -36.17 -19.29 -22.28
N GLY A 151 -36.20 -19.17 -23.61
CA GLY A 151 -37.06 -19.55 -24.73
C GLY A 151 -36.74 -18.53 -25.85
N PRO A 152 -36.63 -18.89 -27.14
CA PRO A 152 -36.18 -17.95 -28.17
C PRO A 152 -37.38 -17.25 -28.84
N GLY A 153 -37.34 -15.91 -28.93
CA GLY A 153 -38.21 -15.17 -29.85
C GLY A 153 -38.80 -13.87 -29.30
N ALA A 154 -38.19 -12.75 -29.68
CA ALA A 154 -38.88 -11.46 -29.85
C ALA A 154 -37.97 -10.49 -30.62
N LEU A 155 -38.01 -10.57 -31.95
CA LEU A 155 -37.56 -9.50 -32.84
C LEU A 155 -38.59 -8.37 -32.76
N VAL A 156 -38.30 -7.34 -31.97
CA VAL A 156 -39.07 -6.09 -31.97
C VAL A 156 -38.40 -5.10 -32.91
N SER A 157 -39.11 -4.80 -33.98
CA SER A 157 -38.87 -3.72 -34.93
C SER A 157 -38.88 -2.36 -34.20
N ALA A 158 -37.75 -1.66 -34.20
CA ALA A 158 -37.66 -0.27 -33.78
C ALA A 158 -37.68 0.64 -35.01
N GLY A 159 -38.68 1.51 -35.08
CA GLY A 159 -38.81 2.54 -36.11
C GLY A 159 -37.76 3.66 -35.99
N PRO A 160 -37.67 4.55 -36.99
CA PRO A 160 -36.65 5.59 -37.03
C PRO A 160 -36.89 6.63 -35.93
N ILE A 161 -35.95 6.72 -34.99
CA ILE A 161 -35.88 7.79 -33.98
C ILE A 161 -35.44 9.06 -34.70
N SER A 162 -36.35 10.03 -34.82
CA SER A 162 -36.05 11.39 -35.25
C SER A 162 -35.08 12.05 -34.28
N LEU A 163 -33.81 12.13 -34.69
CA LEU A 163 -32.73 12.76 -33.95
C LEU A 163 -32.80 14.29 -34.18
N VAL A 164 -33.61 14.97 -33.36
CA VAL A 164 -33.59 16.44 -33.28
C VAL A 164 -32.30 16.82 -32.54
N ALA A 165 -31.26 17.12 -33.31
CA ALA A 165 -30.01 17.67 -32.83
C ALA A 165 -30.21 19.11 -32.37
N ALA A 166 -30.69 19.29 -31.13
CA ALA A 166 -30.54 20.55 -30.42
C ALA A 166 -29.04 20.73 -30.14
N ARG A 167 -28.39 21.60 -30.91
CA ARG A 167 -27.00 22.01 -30.75
C ARG A 167 -26.89 22.83 -29.46
N ALA A 168 -26.82 22.12 -28.33
CA ALA A 168 -26.48 22.70 -27.04
C ALA A 168 -25.06 23.24 -27.11
N ASP A 169 -24.89 24.48 -26.69
CA ASP A 169 -23.61 25.18 -26.60
C ASP A 169 -22.67 24.39 -25.66
N PRO A 170 -21.57 23.79 -26.15
CA PRO A 170 -20.69 22.94 -25.32
C PRO A 170 -19.94 23.73 -24.23
N ALA A 171 -20.09 25.06 -24.19
CA ALA A 171 -19.45 25.93 -23.21
C ALA A 171 -20.37 26.37 -22.06
N ALA A 172 -21.67 26.06 -22.09
CA ALA A 172 -22.58 26.43 -21.00
C ALA A 172 -22.44 25.42 -19.83
N PRO A 173 -22.04 25.85 -18.62
CA PRO A 173 -22.04 24.97 -17.46
C PRO A 173 -23.47 24.47 -17.22
N VAL A 174 -23.66 23.15 -17.31
CA VAL A 174 -24.94 22.53 -16.98
C VAL A 174 -25.22 22.87 -15.51
N PRO A 175 -26.31 23.59 -15.20
CA PRO A 175 -26.64 23.89 -13.81
C PRO A 175 -26.82 22.57 -13.08
N GLU A 176 -25.98 22.36 -12.07
CA GLU A 176 -25.97 21.14 -11.27
C GLU A 176 -27.37 20.97 -10.67
N ALA A 177 -28.08 19.91 -11.09
CA ALA A 177 -29.43 19.67 -10.63
C ALA A 177 -29.41 19.55 -9.09
N PRO A 178 -30.32 20.22 -8.37
CA PRO A 178 -30.36 20.13 -6.91
C PRO A 178 -30.45 18.65 -6.49
N PRO A 179 -29.72 18.25 -5.43
CA PRO A 179 -29.66 16.85 -5.01
C PRO A 179 -31.06 16.30 -4.80
N SER A 180 -31.31 15.10 -5.30
CA SER A 180 -32.64 14.50 -5.24
C SER A 180 -32.99 14.23 -3.77
N PRO A 181 -34.22 14.50 -3.31
CA PRO A 181 -34.63 14.16 -1.95
C PRO A 181 -34.60 12.63 -1.78
N GLY A 182 -33.49 12.10 -1.27
CA GLY A 182 -33.21 10.66 -1.20
C GLY A 182 -31.76 10.29 -1.47
N ASP A 183 -30.97 11.19 -2.09
CA ASP A 183 -29.54 10.98 -2.24
C ASP A 183 -28.87 10.99 -0.85
N PRO A 184 -28.03 9.98 -0.53
CA PRO A 184 -27.32 9.96 0.72
C PRO A 184 -26.45 11.23 0.83
N PRO A 185 -26.40 11.88 2.01
CA PRO A 185 -25.61 13.09 2.19
C PRO A 185 -24.16 12.79 1.79
N ALA A 186 -23.54 13.76 1.11
CA ALA A 186 -22.14 13.65 0.72
C ALA A 186 -21.30 13.26 1.95
N PRO A 187 -20.40 12.27 1.84
CA PRO A 187 -19.63 11.80 2.97
C PRO A 187 -18.82 12.94 3.56
N SER A 188 -18.90 13.14 4.88
CA SER A 188 -18.16 14.18 5.57
C SER A 188 -16.64 13.92 5.48
N PRO A 189 -15.81 14.99 5.47
CA PRO A 189 -14.36 14.85 5.53
C PRO A 189 -13.96 14.00 6.74
N GLN A 190 -13.03 13.06 6.54
CA GLN A 190 -12.56 12.26 7.66
C GLN A 190 -11.64 13.08 8.57
N PRO A 191 -11.69 12.88 9.89
CA PRO A 191 -10.78 13.55 10.81
C PRO A 191 -9.34 13.08 10.56
N ILE A 192 -8.40 14.03 10.52
CA ILE A 192 -6.97 13.79 10.22
C ILE A 192 -6.36 12.70 11.12
N GLY A 193 -6.72 12.68 12.40
CA GLY A 193 -6.21 11.66 13.34
C GLY A 193 -6.61 10.22 12.97
N ARG A 194 -7.80 10.03 12.40
CA ARG A 194 -8.24 8.72 11.91
C ARG A 194 -7.47 8.29 10.67
N VAL A 195 -7.31 9.21 9.71
CA VAL A 195 -6.50 8.98 8.51
C VAL A 195 -5.08 8.56 8.89
N PHE A 196 -4.49 9.29 9.85
CA PHE A 196 -3.16 8.98 10.35
C PHE A 196 -3.11 7.58 10.98
N GLY A 197 -4.02 7.27 11.90
CA GLY A 197 -4.06 5.97 12.57
C GLY A 197 -4.25 4.79 11.60
N GLU A 198 -5.13 4.92 10.62
CA GLU A 198 -5.39 3.87 9.62
C GLU A 198 -4.14 3.57 8.78
N VAL A 199 -3.47 4.60 8.24
CA VAL A 199 -2.28 4.41 7.40
C VAL A 199 -1.08 3.93 8.22
N PHE A 200 -0.91 4.45 9.43
CA PHE A 200 0.14 4.00 10.36
C PHE A 200 0.00 2.52 10.68
N LEU A 201 -1.19 2.08 11.09
CA LEU A 201 -1.43 0.67 11.46
C LEU A 201 -1.26 -0.27 10.27
N VAL A 202 -1.70 0.11 9.08
CA VAL A 202 -1.48 -0.67 7.85
C VAL A 202 0.02 -0.80 7.54
N THR A 203 0.80 0.26 7.78
CA THR A 203 2.25 0.26 7.52
C THR A 203 2.99 -0.62 8.53
N VAL A 204 2.72 -0.44 9.83
CA VAL A 204 3.36 -1.20 10.93
C VAL A 204 2.93 -2.67 10.98
N SER A 205 1.81 -3.03 10.34
CA SER A 205 1.39 -4.43 10.21
C SER A 205 1.93 -5.12 8.95
N ASN A 206 2.67 -4.40 8.09
CA ASN A 206 3.17 -4.93 6.84
C ASN A 206 4.64 -5.38 6.94
N PRO A 207 4.92 -6.68 7.21
CA PRO A 207 6.29 -7.18 7.32
C PRO A 207 7.08 -7.10 6.01
N ALA A 208 6.40 -6.94 4.87
CA ALA A 208 7.06 -6.78 3.57
C ALA A 208 7.92 -5.52 3.51
N VAL A 209 7.51 -4.45 4.22
CA VAL A 209 8.24 -3.17 4.25
C VAL A 209 9.64 -3.35 4.84
N LEU A 210 9.75 -4.06 5.97
CA LEU A 210 11.04 -4.36 6.61
C LEU A 210 11.98 -5.15 5.67
N ILE A 211 11.43 -6.12 4.95
CA ILE A 211 12.17 -6.96 4.01
C ILE A 211 12.64 -6.14 2.79
N VAL A 212 11.82 -5.20 2.30
CA VAL A 212 12.19 -4.25 1.24
C VAL A 212 13.33 -3.34 1.70
N PHE A 213 13.26 -2.75 2.90
CA PHE A 213 14.35 -1.94 3.46
C PHE A 213 15.66 -2.72 3.54
N ALA A 214 15.61 -3.99 3.90
CA ALA A 214 16.78 -4.86 3.88
C ALA A 214 17.41 -4.95 2.48
N GLY A 215 16.58 -5.09 1.44
CA GLY A 215 17.00 -5.05 0.05
C GLY A 215 17.66 -3.73 -0.34
N VAL A 216 17.15 -2.59 0.16
CA VAL A 216 17.77 -1.25 -0.07
C VAL A 216 19.12 -1.13 0.59
N VAL A 217 19.24 -1.59 1.83
CA VAL A 217 20.52 -1.59 2.54
C VAL A 217 21.51 -2.49 1.80
N ALA A 218 21.10 -3.70 1.40
CA ALA A 218 21.94 -4.60 0.61
C ALA A 218 22.38 -3.99 -0.73
N SER A 219 21.48 -3.31 -1.44
CA SER A 219 21.77 -2.63 -2.69
C SER A 219 22.73 -1.45 -2.48
N ALA A 220 22.56 -0.69 -1.41
CA ALA A 220 23.46 0.39 -1.01
C ALA A 220 24.86 -0.14 -0.65
N GLU A 221 24.96 -1.23 0.12
CA GLU A 221 26.24 -1.84 0.48
C GLU A 221 26.99 -2.30 -0.78
N ARG A 222 26.28 -2.84 -1.76
CA ARG A 222 26.86 -3.26 -3.05
C ARG A 222 27.31 -2.06 -3.89
N ALA A 223 26.57 -0.95 -3.87
CA ALA A 223 26.90 0.26 -4.64
C ALA A 223 28.04 1.08 -4.01
N LEU A 224 28.06 1.21 -2.69
CA LEU A 224 28.85 2.21 -1.96
C LEU A 224 29.88 1.60 -1.00
N GLY A 225 29.82 0.29 -0.76
CA GLY A 225 30.68 -0.45 0.17
C GLY A 225 30.01 -0.71 1.52
N ALA A 226 30.12 -1.95 2.00
CA ALA A 226 29.42 -2.40 3.21
C ALA A 226 29.84 -1.66 4.49
N ALA A 227 31.14 -1.46 4.72
CA ALA A 227 31.64 -0.73 5.90
C ALA A 227 31.09 0.71 5.92
N PHE A 228 31.13 1.39 4.77
CA PHE A 228 30.65 2.76 4.65
C PHE A 228 29.13 2.87 4.91
N VAL A 229 28.34 1.95 4.37
CA VAL A 229 26.88 1.92 4.60
C VAL A 229 26.55 1.57 6.05
N ARG A 230 27.26 0.63 6.67
CA ARG A 230 27.07 0.28 8.08
C ARG A 230 27.29 1.49 9.00
N ASP A 231 28.37 2.23 8.77
CA ASP A 231 28.72 3.41 9.57
C ASP A 231 27.72 4.57 9.36
N HIS A 232 26.96 4.57 8.26
CA HIS A 232 26.02 5.63 7.88
C HIS A 232 24.57 5.13 7.66
N HIS A 233 24.19 3.99 8.23
CA HIS A 233 22.92 3.34 7.91
C HIS A 233 21.70 4.21 8.29
N LEU A 234 21.77 4.97 9.38
CA LEU A 234 20.73 5.93 9.75
C LEU A 234 20.53 7.03 8.70
N LEU A 235 21.62 7.50 8.06
CA LEU A 235 21.50 8.46 6.96
C LEU A 235 20.87 7.81 5.73
N VAL A 236 21.24 6.56 5.42
CA VAL A 236 20.61 5.82 4.31
C VAL A 236 19.10 5.75 4.53
N LEU A 237 18.67 5.25 5.69
CA LEU A 237 17.26 5.07 6.00
C LEU A 237 16.51 6.41 6.05
N THR A 238 17.10 7.45 6.65
CA THR A 238 16.49 8.79 6.70
C THR A 238 16.28 9.38 5.31
N PHE A 239 17.27 9.27 4.42
CA PHE A 239 17.15 9.84 3.07
C PHE A 239 16.26 9.00 2.15
N VAL A 240 16.06 7.71 2.44
CA VAL A 240 14.99 6.92 1.82
C VAL A 240 13.62 7.54 2.15
N GLU A 241 13.35 7.87 3.42
CA GLU A 241 12.10 8.54 3.81
C GLU A 241 11.91 9.93 3.19
N VAL A 242 13.01 10.69 3.06
CA VAL A 242 12.98 11.97 2.33
C VAL A 242 12.59 11.76 0.87
N GLY A 243 13.10 10.70 0.24
CA GLY A 243 12.68 10.28 -1.09
C GLY A 243 11.18 9.98 -1.18
N THR A 244 10.64 9.27 -0.18
CA THR A 244 9.20 8.96 -0.04
C THR A 244 8.35 10.25 0.05
N LEU A 245 8.75 11.23 0.86
CA LEU A 245 8.10 12.55 0.94
C LEU A 245 8.13 13.28 -0.39
N LEU A 246 9.30 13.34 -1.01
CA LEU A 246 9.52 14.01 -2.30
C LEU A 246 8.73 13.36 -3.43
N TRP A 247 8.36 12.09 -3.31
CA TRP A 247 7.47 11.44 -4.24
C TRP A 247 6.00 11.75 -3.95
N PHE A 248 5.51 11.43 -2.75
CA PHE A 248 4.08 11.46 -2.47
C PHE A 248 3.49 12.86 -2.38
N VAL A 249 4.21 13.85 -1.83
CA VAL A 249 3.66 15.20 -1.65
C VAL A 249 3.43 15.88 -3.00
N PRO A 250 4.38 15.89 -3.95
CA PRO A 250 4.12 16.37 -5.30
C PRO A 250 3.08 15.54 -6.04
N LEU A 251 3.14 14.19 -5.93
CA LEU A 251 2.15 13.32 -6.56
C LEU A 251 0.71 13.66 -6.10
N LEU A 252 0.54 13.96 -4.80
CA LEU A 252 -0.73 14.38 -4.24
C LEU A 252 -1.20 15.72 -4.83
N ALA A 253 -0.31 16.71 -4.92
CA ALA A 253 -0.64 18.01 -5.51
C ALA A 253 -1.05 17.87 -6.99
N VAL A 254 -0.32 17.05 -7.75
CA VAL A 254 -0.59 16.71 -9.15
C VAL A 254 -1.93 15.98 -9.29
N ALA A 255 -2.18 14.97 -8.45
CA ALA A 255 -3.41 14.18 -8.47
C ALA A 255 -4.64 15.03 -8.12
N LEU A 256 -4.53 15.99 -7.19
CA LEU A 256 -5.63 16.89 -6.85
C LEU A 256 -5.87 17.94 -7.94
N ARG A 257 -4.81 18.38 -8.65
CA ARG A 257 -4.92 19.34 -9.74
C ARG A 257 -5.46 18.72 -11.03
N TRP A 258 -5.10 17.47 -11.32
CA TRP A 258 -5.39 16.78 -12.59
C TRP A 258 -6.04 15.41 -12.37
N ARG A 259 -6.99 15.36 -11.45
CA ARG A 259 -7.74 14.17 -11.01
C ARG A 259 -8.07 13.20 -12.15
N ASP A 260 -8.75 13.69 -13.17
CA ASP A 260 -9.35 12.83 -14.19
C ASP A 260 -8.31 12.25 -15.18
N ALA A 261 -7.18 12.95 -15.37
CA ALA A 261 -6.10 12.51 -16.27
C ALA A 261 -5.13 11.53 -15.58
N VAL A 262 -4.78 11.82 -14.33
CA VAL A 262 -3.73 11.10 -13.57
C VAL A 262 -4.21 9.69 -13.17
N LEU A 263 -5.45 9.56 -12.71
CA LEU A 263 -5.99 8.29 -12.21
C LEU A 263 -6.22 7.26 -13.32
N VAL A 264 -6.63 7.68 -14.51
CA VAL A 264 -7.04 6.75 -15.57
C VAL A 264 -5.86 6.34 -16.46
N ARG A 265 -4.97 7.28 -16.84
CA ARG A 265 -3.84 7.00 -17.74
C ARG A 265 -2.50 6.89 -17.03
N GLY A 266 -2.28 7.66 -15.96
CA GLY A 266 -0.99 7.73 -15.28
C GLY A 266 -0.67 6.44 -14.52
N GLN A 267 -1.67 5.84 -13.88
CA GLN A 267 -1.46 4.72 -12.97
C GLN A 267 -0.80 3.50 -13.63
N ARG A 268 -1.22 3.13 -14.85
CA ARG A 268 -0.59 2.00 -15.57
C ARG A 268 0.89 2.21 -15.86
N TRP A 269 1.26 3.44 -16.24
CA TRP A 269 2.66 3.76 -16.53
C TRP A 269 3.50 3.82 -15.26
N LEU A 270 2.92 4.32 -14.16
CA LEU A 270 3.55 4.30 -12.85
C LEU A 270 3.78 2.87 -12.36
N ASP A 271 2.77 2.00 -12.45
CA ASP A 271 2.87 0.59 -12.07
C ASP A 271 3.90 -0.17 -12.94
N LEU A 272 3.93 0.10 -14.25
CA LEU A 272 4.89 -0.52 -15.16
C LEU A 272 6.33 -0.06 -14.89
N GLY A 273 6.55 1.26 -14.80
CA GLY A 273 7.87 1.85 -14.60
C GLY A 273 8.48 1.44 -13.25
N SER A 274 7.68 1.49 -12.20
CA SER A 274 8.08 1.02 -10.87
C SER A 274 8.32 -0.48 -10.81
N GLY A 275 7.47 -1.27 -11.46
CA GLY A 275 7.60 -2.70 -11.49
C GLY A 275 8.89 -3.16 -12.17
N LEU A 276 9.26 -2.53 -13.30
CA LEU A 276 10.53 -2.78 -13.98
C LEU A 276 11.73 -2.41 -13.10
N LEU A 277 11.66 -1.29 -12.40
CA LEU A 277 12.72 -0.82 -11.50
C LEU A 277 12.92 -1.77 -10.31
N LEU A 278 11.83 -2.20 -9.66
CA LEU A 278 11.87 -3.16 -8.56
C LEU A 278 12.40 -4.52 -9.00
N VAL A 279 11.97 -5.02 -10.17
CA VAL A 279 12.52 -6.27 -10.74
C VAL A 279 14.01 -6.14 -11.00
N GLY A 280 14.45 -5.03 -11.62
CA GLY A 280 15.87 -4.78 -11.88
C GLY A 280 16.71 -4.75 -10.60
N LEU A 281 16.27 -4.02 -9.58
CA LEU A 281 16.99 -3.92 -8.31
C LEU A 281 16.98 -5.25 -7.55
N GLY A 282 15.84 -5.94 -7.51
CA GLY A 282 15.69 -7.24 -6.86
C GLY A 282 16.57 -8.32 -7.50
N LEU A 283 16.63 -8.39 -8.84
CA LEU A 283 17.52 -9.32 -9.55
C LEU A 283 18.99 -9.01 -9.28
N TRP A 284 19.37 -7.73 -9.23
CA TRP A 284 20.74 -7.30 -8.95
C TRP A 284 21.19 -7.69 -7.54
N VAL A 285 20.33 -7.51 -6.53
CA VAL A 285 20.58 -7.96 -5.16
C VAL A 285 20.68 -9.49 -5.10
N THR A 286 19.71 -10.20 -5.66
CA THR A 286 19.63 -11.67 -5.62
C THR A 286 20.84 -12.33 -6.27
N ALA A 287 21.22 -11.89 -7.47
CA ALA A 287 22.42 -12.39 -8.16
C ALA A 287 23.70 -12.08 -7.39
N GLY A 288 23.74 -10.91 -6.73
CA GLY A 288 24.87 -10.49 -5.92
C GLY A 288 25.10 -11.36 -4.69
N GLU A 289 24.03 -11.69 -3.96
CA GLU A 289 24.13 -12.56 -2.78
C GLU A 289 24.40 -14.02 -3.17
N LEU A 290 23.78 -14.51 -4.25
CA LEU A 290 24.03 -15.86 -4.74
C LEU A 290 25.50 -16.06 -5.15
N GLY A 291 26.10 -15.06 -5.80
CA GLY A 291 27.52 -15.09 -6.15
C GLY A 291 28.46 -15.13 -4.92
N ARG A 292 28.07 -14.52 -3.79
CA ARG A 292 28.85 -14.60 -2.54
C ARG A 292 28.69 -15.94 -1.82
N LEU A 293 27.56 -16.62 -1.98
CA LEU A 293 27.32 -17.93 -1.38
C LEU A 293 28.07 -19.06 -2.11
N LEU A 294 28.37 -18.86 -3.40
CA LEU A 294 29.02 -19.86 -4.25
C LEU A 294 30.55 -19.70 -4.36
N ALA A 295 31.11 -18.61 -3.82
CA ALA A 295 32.54 -18.30 -3.84
C ALA A 295 33.21 -18.68 -2.52
#